data_AF-A0A6S7KGF8-F1
#
_entry.id   AF-A0A6S7KGF8-F1
#
_cell.length_a   1.000
_cell.length_b   1.000
_cell.length_c   1.000
_cell.angle_alpha   90.00
_cell.angle_beta   90.00
_cell.angle_gamma   90.00
#
_symmetry.space_group_name_H-M   'P 1'
#
loop_
_entity.id
_entity.type
_entity.pdbx_description
1 polymer ?
#
loop_
_entity_poly.entity_id
_entity_poly.type
_entity_poly.pdbx_seq_one_letter_code
_entity_poly.pdbx_strand_id
1 'polypeptide(L)'
;HLKSRLDLHVRNLRKVRLIRSKERLGLIRARMLGALNVRGDVVIVLDSHCEVNQGWLPPLLEPITLNEHVVTCPIIDSIDHNTFAYREMGSYVRGTFNWRFDYKEREITMEQRRRRRDTTQEVW
;
A
#
# COMPACT_ATOMS: atom_id res chain seq x y z
N HIS A 1 22.62 9.38 -0.55
CA HIS A 1 22.02 9.56 -1.90
C HIS A 1 21.15 10.80 -2.04
N LEU A 2 20.00 10.93 -1.35
CA LEU A 2 19.03 12.00 -1.69
C LEU A 2 19.36 13.40 -1.12
N LYS A 3 19.93 13.48 0.09
CA LYS A 3 20.51 14.70 0.75
C LYS A 3 19.69 15.99 0.52
N SER A 4 20.35 17.15 0.51
CA SER A 4 19.76 18.49 0.46
C SER A 4 18.83 18.74 -0.74
N ARG A 5 19.06 18.09 -1.88
CA ARG A 5 18.22 18.25 -3.08
C ARG A 5 16.76 17.87 -2.80
N LEU A 6 16.54 16.78 -2.07
CA LEU A 6 15.19 16.36 -1.68
C LEU A 6 14.57 17.31 -0.64
N ASP A 7 15.36 17.80 0.32
CA ASP A 7 14.87 18.76 1.31
C ASP A 7 14.36 20.04 0.63
N LEU A 8 15.12 20.56 -0.35
CA LEU A 8 14.74 21.75 -1.12
C LEU A 8 13.46 21.54 -1.92
N HIS A 9 13.30 20.38 -2.56
CA HIS A 9 12.09 20.07 -3.32
C HIS A 9 10.86 19.95 -2.40
N VAL A 10 10.97 19.20 -1.30
CA VAL A 10 9.86 18.96 -0.36
C VAL A 10 9.42 20.24 0.36
N ARG A 11 10.32 21.20 0.62
CA ARG A 11 9.97 22.50 1.25
C ARG A 11 8.85 23.26 0.54
N ASN A 12 8.71 23.08 -0.77
CA ASN A 12 7.68 23.75 -1.56
C ASN A 12 6.33 23.00 -1.55
N LEU A 13 6.25 21.80 -0.98
CA LEU A 13 5.06 20.97 -0.94
C LEU A 13 4.34 21.12 0.41
N ARG A 14 3.20 21.81 0.43
CA ARG A 14 2.47 22.14 1.67
C ARG A 14 2.03 20.95 2.53
N LYS A 15 1.77 19.79 1.91
CA LYS A 15 1.25 18.59 2.58
C LYS A 15 2.30 17.49 2.80
N VAL A 16 3.56 17.73 2.42
CA VAL A 16 4.61 16.71 2.49
C VAL A 16 5.64 17.08 3.55
N ARG A 17 6.00 16.13 4.40
CA ARG A 17 7.06 16.28 5.39
C ARG A 17 8.10 15.20 5.22
N LEU A 18 9.38 15.61 5.19
CA LEU A 18 10.50 14.70 5.15
C LEU A 18 11.03 14.44 6.57
N ILE A 19 11.15 13.17 6.95
CA ILE A 19 11.73 12.75 8.23
C ILE A 19 13.02 11.99 7.91
N ARG A 20 14.12 12.35 8.59
CA ARG A 20 15.44 11.73 8.40
C ARG A 20 15.85 10.95 9.65
N SER A 21 16.25 9.70 9.46
CA SER A 21 16.95 8.94 10.50
C SER A 21 18.44 9.28 10.48
N LYS A 22 19.09 9.22 11.66
CA LYS A 22 20.54 9.42 11.79
C LYS A 22 21.36 8.21 11.29
N GLU A 23 20.73 7.03 11.28
CA GLU A 23 21.34 5.76 10.90
C GLU A 23 20.39 4.92 10.02
N ARG A 24 20.89 3.79 9.49
CA ARG A 24 20.11 2.87 8.66
C ARG A 24 19.19 2.02 9.53
N LEU A 25 17.90 2.36 9.55
CA LEU A 25 16.90 1.68 10.37
C LEU A 25 16.34 0.37 9.77
N GLY A 26 16.42 0.21 8.45
CA GLY A 26 15.67 -0.85 7.74
C GLY A 26 14.17 -0.54 7.63
N LEU A 27 13.44 -1.37 6.88
CA LEU A 27 12.05 -1.09 6.49
C LEU A 27 11.09 -0.97 7.69
N ILE A 28 11.15 -1.92 8.62
CA ILE A 28 10.22 -1.99 9.76
C ILE A 28 10.35 -0.76 10.65
N ARG A 29 11.56 -0.45 11.12
CA ARG A 29 11.81 0.71 11.99
C ARG A 29 11.58 2.04 11.28
N ALA A 30 11.83 2.12 9.97
CA ALA A 30 11.49 3.32 9.19
C ALA A 30 9.97 3.55 9.10
N ARG A 31 9.18 2.48 8.88
CA ARG A 31 7.70 2.54 8.91
C ARG A 31 7.20 2.98 10.30
N MET A 32 7.75 2.42 11.37
CA MET A 32 7.42 2.83 12.75
C MET A 32 7.76 4.29 13.04
N LEU A 33 8.92 4.77 12.57
CA LEU A 33 9.30 6.18 12.70
C LEU A 33 8.29 7.11 12.00
N GLY A 34 7.79 6.71 10.83
CA GLY A 34 6.71 7.38 10.12
C GLY A 34 5.41 7.38 10.92
N ALA A 35 4.97 6.20 11.39
CA ALA A 35 3.73 6.03 12.15
C ALA A 35 3.70 6.86 13.45
N LEU A 36 4.80 6.93 14.20
CA LEU A 36 4.91 7.77 15.40
C LEU A 36 4.81 9.28 15.13
N ASN A 37 4.83 9.66 13.86
CA ASN A 37 4.92 11.04 13.39
C ASN A 37 3.69 11.46 12.57
N VAL A 38 2.77 10.53 12.27
CA VAL A 38 1.52 10.88 11.58
C VAL A 38 0.59 11.66 12.51
N ARG A 39 -0.33 12.42 11.90
CA ARG A 39 -1.38 13.16 12.62
C ARG A 39 -2.79 12.81 12.14
N GLY A 40 -2.90 11.96 11.12
CA GLY A 40 -4.18 11.52 10.57
C GLY A 40 -4.71 10.31 11.32
N ASP A 41 -6.02 10.09 11.24
CA ASP A 41 -6.72 9.00 11.92
C ASP A 41 -6.40 7.63 11.30
N VAL A 42 -6.04 7.61 10.00
CA VAL A 42 -5.67 6.40 9.25
C VAL A 42 -4.24 6.53 8.73
N VAL A 43 -3.45 5.47 8.91
CA VAL A 43 -2.07 5.38 8.38
C VAL A 43 -2.07 4.56 7.10
N ILE A 44 -1.66 5.18 5.99
CA ILE A 44 -1.48 4.52 4.70
C ILE A 44 0.02 4.42 4.42
N VAL A 45 0.49 3.21 4.14
CA VAL A 45 1.89 2.93 3.81
C VAL A 45 2.00 2.60 2.34
N LEU A 46 2.76 3.41 1.60
CA LEU A 46 3.09 3.18 0.20
C LEU A 46 4.60 3.03 0.07
N ASP A 47 5.03 2.18 -0.86
CA ASP A 47 6.43 2.11 -1.22
C ASP A 47 6.81 3.31 -2.11
N SER A 48 8.10 3.66 -2.13
CA SER A 48 8.60 4.87 -2.80
C SER A 48 8.54 4.83 -4.33
N HIS A 49 8.02 3.76 -4.90
CA HIS A 49 8.01 3.42 -6.32
C HIS A 49 6.64 2.88 -6.74
N CYS A 50 5.58 3.41 -6.11
CA CYS A 50 4.19 3.14 -6.45
C CYS A 50 3.57 4.32 -7.19
N GLU A 51 2.63 4.00 -8.09
CA GLU A 51 1.69 4.96 -8.68
C GLU A 51 0.27 4.55 -8.26
N VAL A 52 -0.56 5.52 -7.89
CA VAL A 52 -1.92 5.26 -7.40
C VAL A 52 -2.94 5.49 -8.51
N ASN A 53 -3.91 4.59 -8.63
CA ASN A 53 -4.98 4.69 -9.61
C ASN A 53 -6.03 5.74 -9.23
N GLN A 54 -6.84 6.14 -10.20
CA GLN A 54 -7.98 7.03 -9.94
C GLN A 54 -8.96 6.34 -8.98
N GLY A 55 -9.45 7.08 -7.98
CA GLY A 55 -10.41 6.54 -7.02
C GLY A 55 -9.86 5.46 -6.09
N TRP A 56 -8.53 5.28 -5.99
CA TRP A 56 -7.93 4.24 -5.14
C TRP A 56 -8.22 4.37 -3.64
N LEU A 57 -8.46 5.59 -3.15
CA LEU A 57 -8.50 5.88 -1.72
C LEU A 57 -9.86 5.58 -1.05
N PRO A 58 -11.03 6.05 -1.57
CA PRO A 58 -12.33 5.78 -0.97
C PRO A 58 -12.62 4.29 -0.64
N PRO A 59 -12.39 3.32 -1.55
CA PRO A 59 -12.68 1.90 -1.25
C PRO A 59 -11.77 1.30 -0.18
N LEU A 60 -10.61 1.91 0.10
CA LEU A 60 -9.73 1.50 1.18
C LEU A 60 -10.13 2.14 2.52
N LEU A 61 -10.69 3.35 2.50
CA LEU A 61 -11.09 4.03 3.73
C LEU A 61 -12.47 3.59 4.23
N GLU A 62 -13.42 3.33 3.33
CA GLU A 62 -14.80 2.99 3.70
C GLU A 62 -14.88 1.81 4.70
N PRO A 63 -14.21 0.66 4.49
CA PRO A 63 -14.24 -0.45 5.45
C PRO A 63 -13.70 -0.08 6.84
N ILE A 64 -12.67 0.79 6.89
CA ILE A 64 -12.08 1.27 8.13
C ILE A 64 -13.04 2.21 8.86
N THR A 65 -13.79 3.05 8.12
CA THR A 65 -14.80 3.93 8.74
C THR A 65 -15.98 3.16 9.32
N LEU A 66 -16.30 1.99 8.76
CA LEU A 66 -17.35 1.10 9.27
C LEU A 66 -16.86 0.26 10.46
N ASN A 67 -15.58 -0.10 10.49
CA ASN A 67 -14.96 -0.86 11.57
C ASN A 67 -13.46 -0.54 11.68
N GLU A 68 -13.08 0.17 12.74
CA GLU A 68 -11.70 0.61 12.99
C GLU A 68 -10.70 -0.54 13.22
N HIS A 69 -11.18 -1.77 13.43
CA HIS A 69 -10.34 -2.96 13.53
C HIS A 69 -10.01 -3.59 12.17
N VAL A 70 -10.54 -3.06 11.07
CA VAL A 70 -10.26 -3.53 9.71
C VAL A 70 -8.96 -2.93 9.18
N VAL A 71 -8.15 -3.78 8.54
CA VAL A 71 -6.97 -3.36 7.77
C VAL A 71 -7.22 -3.70 6.30
N THR A 72 -7.18 -2.69 5.44
CA THR A 72 -7.39 -2.85 4.00
C THR A 72 -6.07 -2.91 3.24
N CYS A 73 -6.04 -3.69 2.17
CA CYS A 73 -4.93 -3.74 1.22
C CYS A 73 -5.48 -3.57 -0.20
N PRO A 74 -4.92 -2.68 -1.04
CA PRO A 74 -5.33 -2.58 -2.43
C PRO A 74 -4.91 -3.81 -3.22
N ILE A 75 -5.50 -3.97 -4.40
CA ILE A 75 -4.92 -4.79 -5.46
C ILE A 75 -3.65 -4.09 -5.92
N ILE A 76 -2.57 -4.85 -6.06
CA ILE A 76 -1.27 -4.31 -6.42
C ILE A 76 -0.97 -4.75 -7.86
N ASP A 77 -1.21 -3.83 -8.78
CA ASP A 77 -0.86 -4.00 -10.19
C ASP A 77 0.66 -3.90 -10.40
N SER A 78 1.15 -4.44 -11.51
CA SER A 78 2.58 -4.47 -11.81
C SER A 78 2.97 -3.32 -12.74
N ILE A 79 4.05 -2.63 -12.41
CA ILE A 79 4.73 -1.71 -13.31
C ILE A 79 6.05 -2.36 -13.71
N ASP A 80 6.25 -2.56 -15.01
CA ASP A 80 7.46 -3.18 -15.55
C ASP A 80 8.69 -2.30 -15.29
N HIS A 81 9.71 -2.84 -14.63
CA HIS A 81 10.86 -2.05 -14.17
C HIS A 81 11.75 -1.49 -15.30
N ASN A 82 11.66 -2.02 -16.51
CA ASN A 82 12.45 -1.56 -17.66
C ASN A 82 11.67 -0.59 -18.53
N THR A 83 10.41 -0.90 -18.79
CA THR A 83 9.56 -0.18 -19.75
C THR A 83 8.59 0.79 -19.09
N PHE A 84 8.41 0.69 -17.76
CA PHE A 84 7.35 1.37 -17.00
C PHE A 84 5.94 1.06 -17.50
N ALA A 85 5.77 -0.03 -18.25
CA ALA A 85 4.47 -0.47 -18.72
C ALA A 85 3.62 -0.96 -17.53
N TYR A 86 2.43 -0.38 -17.39
CA TYR A 86 1.42 -0.80 -16.44
C TYR A 86 0.76 -2.11 -16.88
N ARG A 87 0.59 -3.04 -15.94
CA ARG A 87 -0.07 -4.33 -16.15
C ARG A 87 -1.00 -4.63 -14.98
N GLU A 88 -2.28 -4.68 -15.27
CA GLU A 88 -3.32 -5.07 -14.32
C GLU A 88 -3.11 -6.50 -13.84
N MET A 89 -3.43 -6.73 -12.57
CA MET A 89 -3.47 -8.06 -12.00
C MET A 89 -4.69 -8.80 -12.56
N GLY A 90 -4.44 -9.81 -13.41
CA GLY A 90 -5.51 -10.50 -14.14
C GLY A 90 -6.45 -11.36 -13.28
N SER A 91 -6.04 -11.77 -12.08
CA SER A 91 -6.90 -12.52 -11.16
C SER A 91 -6.83 -11.97 -9.74
N TYR A 92 -7.98 -12.02 -9.04
CA TYR A 92 -8.03 -11.69 -7.63
C TYR A 92 -7.31 -12.79 -6.84
N VAL A 93 -6.29 -12.37 -6.11
CA VAL A 93 -5.52 -13.25 -5.23
C VAL A 93 -5.69 -12.85 -3.78
N ARG A 94 -5.47 -13.83 -2.91
CA ARG A 94 -5.35 -13.65 -1.47
C ARG A 94 -3.93 -14.00 -1.05
N GLY A 95 -3.37 -13.18 -0.16
CA GLY A 95 -2.11 -13.46 0.49
C GLY A 95 -2.20 -14.68 1.41
N THR A 96 -1.17 -15.53 1.37
CA THR A 96 -0.97 -16.68 2.25
C THR A 96 0.53 -16.86 2.52
N PHE A 97 0.90 -17.90 3.26
CA PHE A 97 2.28 -18.26 3.49
C PHE A 97 2.49 -19.78 3.38
N ASN A 98 3.70 -20.18 2.98
CA ASN A 98 4.11 -21.59 3.04
C ASN A 98 4.74 -21.92 4.42
N TRP A 99 5.08 -23.18 4.67
CA TRP A 99 5.72 -23.60 5.94
C TRP A 99 7.15 -23.08 6.16
N ARG A 100 7.71 -22.33 5.19
CA ARG A 100 8.96 -21.56 5.36
C ARG A 100 8.69 -20.10 5.70
N PHE A 101 7.42 -19.73 5.87
CA PHE A 101 6.94 -18.36 6.08
C PHE A 101 7.21 -17.40 4.91
N ASP A 102 7.37 -17.93 3.69
CA ASP A 102 7.39 -17.09 2.49
C ASP A 102 5.97 -16.66 2.14
N TYR A 103 5.77 -15.38 1.83
CA TYR A 103 4.53 -14.88 1.25
C TYR A 103 4.23 -15.58 -0.08
N LYS A 104 2.97 -15.97 -0.28
CA LYS A 104 2.45 -16.57 -1.50
C LYS A 104 1.09 -15.97 -1.82
N GLU A 105 0.77 -15.96 -3.10
CA GLU A 105 -0.54 -15.55 -3.59
C GLU A 105 -1.32 -16.79 -4.01
N ARG A 106 -2.61 -16.81 -3.68
CA ARG A 106 -3.53 -17.86 -4.10
C ARG A 106 -4.76 -17.23 -4.70
N GLU A 107 -5.18 -17.73 -5.86
CA GLU A 107 -6.42 -17.29 -6.46
C GLU A 107 -7.60 -17.60 -5.55
N ILE A 108 -8.59 -16.72 -5.62
CA ILE A 108 -9.83 -16.87 -4.88
C ILE A 108 -10.71 -17.93 -5.56
N THR A 109 -11.46 -18.68 -4.77
CA THR A 109 -12.33 -19.74 -5.27
C THR A 109 -13.51 -19.17 -6.07
N MET A 110 -14.12 -20.00 -6.92
CA MET A 110 -15.32 -19.61 -7.67
C MET A 110 -16.49 -19.19 -6.76
N GLU A 111 -16.60 -19.77 -5.57
CA GLU A 111 -17.64 -19.40 -4.61
C GLU A 111 -17.42 -17.98 -4.08
N GLN A 112 -16.18 -17.64 -3.70
CA GLN A 112 -15.79 -16.31 -3.23
C GLN A 112 -16.03 -15.27 -4.34
N ARG A 113 -15.70 -15.60 -5.59
CA ARG A 113 -16.00 -14.75 -6.76
C ARG A 113 -17.50 -14.48 -6.91
N ARG A 114 -18.34 -15.52 -6.78
CA ARG A 114 -19.80 -15.40 -6.93
C ARG A 114 -20.47 -14.57 -5.84
N ARG A 115 -19.90 -14.55 -4.62
CA ARG A 115 -20.42 -13.74 -3.51
C ARG A 115 -20.21 -12.24 -3.73
N ARG A 116 -19.21 -11.87 -4.54
CA ARG A 116 -18.88 -10.46 -4.83
C ARG A 116 -19.85 -9.91 -5.87
N ARG A 117 -20.47 -8.79 -5.54
CA ARG A 117 -21.34 -8.01 -6.43
C ARG A 117 -20.59 -6.88 -7.13
N ASP A 118 -19.50 -6.42 -6.51
CA ASP A 118 -18.68 -5.30 -6.97
C ASP A 118 -17.20 -5.61 -6.77
N THR A 119 -16.33 -5.04 -7.60
CA THR A 119 -14.87 -5.23 -7.56
C THR A 119 -14.22 -4.61 -6.33
N THR A 120 -14.84 -3.58 -5.74
CA THR A 120 -14.42 -2.92 -4.49
C THR A 120 -14.68 -3.77 -3.25
N GLN A 121 -15.52 -4.81 -3.36
CA GLN A 121 -15.81 -5.68 -2.23
C GLN A 121 -14.62 -6.57 -1.88
N GLU A 122 -14.44 -6.72 -0.58
CA GLU A 122 -13.45 -7.56 0.08
C GLU A 122 -13.46 -9.01 -0.41
N VAL A 123 -12.29 -9.62 -0.31
CA VAL A 123 -12.00 -10.97 -0.78
C VAL A 123 -11.84 -11.86 0.46
N TRP A 124 -12.91 -12.55 0.87
CA TRP A 124 -12.90 -13.54 1.96
C TRP A 124 -12.57 -14.92 1.46
#